data_AF-A0A7S3BD01-F1
#
_entry.id   AF-A0A7S3BD01-F1
#
_cell.length_a   1.000
_cell.length_b   1.000
_cell.length_c   1.000
_cell.angle_alpha   90.00
_cell.angle_beta   90.00
_cell.angle_gamma   90.00
#
_symmetry.space_group_name_H-M   'P 1'
#
loop_
_entity.id
_entity.type
_entity.pdbx_description
1 polymer ?
#
loop_
_entity_poly.entity_id
_entity_poly.type
_entity_poly.pdbx_seq_one_letter_code
_entity_poly.pdbx_strand_id
1 'polypeptide(L)'
;FARQSARRILSNAVPRQRGVILYKLGPKESELDNLLLSLRMLSRYHNAVFKHPILVAHDTPLSSRTTRTIANASTVTPTYVRLFNNLPAWLDPATVPDRVLGFDIHY
;
A
#
# COMPACT_ATOMS: atom_id res chain seq x y z
N PHE A 1 43.40 1.45 -5.70
CA PHE A 1 42.80 0.30 -6.43
C PHE A 1 41.76 -0.50 -5.63
N ALA A 2 41.84 -0.62 -4.30
CA ALA A 2 40.89 -1.43 -3.50
C ALA A 2 39.44 -0.87 -3.38
N ARG A 3 39.19 0.43 -3.63
CA ARG A 3 37.85 1.04 -3.52
C ARG A 3 36.94 0.77 -4.72
N GLN A 4 37.49 0.50 -5.91
CA GLN A 4 36.70 0.17 -7.11
C GLN A 4 36.14 -1.26 -7.04
N SER A 5 36.82 -2.17 -6.33
CA SER A 5 36.44 -3.58 -6.22
C SER A 5 35.17 -3.79 -5.38
N ALA A 6 34.97 -2.97 -4.33
CA ALA A 6 33.79 -3.08 -3.45
C ALA A 6 32.48 -2.65 -4.14
N ARG A 7 32.53 -1.64 -5.03
CA ARG A 7 31.37 -1.22 -5.83
C ARG A 7 30.92 -2.28 -6.84
N ARG A 8 31.85 -3.11 -7.31
CA ARG A 8 31.59 -4.14 -8.32
C ARG A 8 30.93 -5.40 -7.74
N ILE A 9 31.09 -5.65 -6.43
CA ILE A 9 30.44 -6.79 -5.75
C ILE A 9 28.98 -6.45 -5.39
N LEU A 10 28.66 -5.18 -5.12
CA LEU A 10 27.28 -4.73 -4.94
C LEU A 10 26.48 -4.66 -6.26
N SER A 11 27.15 -4.74 -7.42
CA SER A 11 26.52 -4.82 -8.73
C SER A 11 26.22 -6.24 -9.20
N ASN A 12 26.54 -7.27 -8.40
CA ASN A 12 25.89 -8.57 -8.54
C ASN A 12 24.45 -8.36 -8.09
N ALA A 13 23.61 -7.94 -9.05
CA ALA A 13 22.20 -7.70 -8.89
C ALA A 13 21.58 -8.89 -8.13
N VAL A 14 21.37 -8.71 -6.83
CA VAL A 14 20.40 -9.50 -6.09
C VAL A 14 19.16 -9.47 -6.98
N PRO A 15 18.69 -10.62 -7.51
CA PRO A 15 17.55 -10.64 -8.41
C PRO A 15 16.45 -9.83 -7.73
N ARG A 16 16.02 -8.72 -8.36
CA ARG A 16 14.95 -7.88 -7.81
C ARG A 16 13.79 -8.80 -7.51
N GLN A 17 13.55 -9.09 -6.22
CA GLN A 17 12.42 -9.90 -5.82
C GLN A 17 11.18 -9.24 -6.39
N ARG A 18 10.43 -10.00 -7.19
CA ARG A 18 9.17 -9.53 -7.77
C ARG A 18 8.18 -9.41 -6.62
N GLY A 19 8.07 -8.20 -6.09
CA GLY A 19 7.24 -7.90 -4.92
C GLY A 19 6.68 -6.49 -5.00
N VAL A 20 5.49 -6.33 -4.42
CA VAL A 20 4.76 -5.06 -4.31
C VAL A 20 4.55 -4.75 -2.84
N ILE A 21 4.59 -3.47 -2.50
CA ILE A 21 4.18 -3.00 -1.18
C ILE A 21 2.69 -2.68 -1.27
N LEU A 22 1.89 -3.46 -0.56
CA LEU A 22 0.44 -3.34 -0.54
C LEU A 22 -0.01 -2.62 0.73
N TYR A 23 -0.88 -1.62 0.58
CA TYR A 23 -1.65 -1.04 1.67
C TYR A 23 -3.14 -1.11 1.37
N LYS A 24 -3.92 -1.61 2.32
CA LYS A 24 -5.38 -1.50 2.31
C LYS A 24 -5.78 -0.26 3.09
N LEU A 25 -6.38 0.70 2.41
CA LEU A 25 -6.88 1.96 2.99
C LEU A 25 -8.39 1.84 3.20
N GLY A 26 -8.79 1.76 4.46
CA GLY A 26 -10.17 1.85 4.89
C GLY A 26 -10.69 3.30 4.91
N PRO A 27 -11.96 3.47 5.32
CA PRO A 27 -12.66 4.74 5.19
C PRO A 27 -12.31 5.77 6.28
N LYS A 28 -11.60 5.37 7.34
CA LYS A 28 -11.29 6.25 8.47
C LYS A 28 -10.13 7.19 8.12
N GLU A 29 -10.27 8.47 8.48
CA GLU A 29 -9.23 9.48 8.24
C GLU A 29 -7.89 9.12 8.91
N SER A 30 -7.93 8.54 10.11
CA SER A 30 -6.72 8.10 10.82
C SER A 30 -5.93 7.03 10.06
N GLU A 31 -6.56 6.25 9.19
CA GLU A 31 -5.84 5.29 8.34
C GLU A 31 -5.06 5.97 7.23
N LEU A 32 -5.56 7.11 6.71
CA LEU A 32 -4.80 7.93 5.77
C LEU A 32 -3.55 8.49 6.45
N ASP A 33 -3.68 9.03 7.67
CA ASP A 33 -2.53 9.56 8.41
C ASP A 33 -1.47 8.47 8.68
N ASN A 34 -1.92 7.29 9.10
CA ASN A 34 -1.06 6.13 9.30
C ASN A 34 -0.34 5.74 8.02
N LEU A 35 -1.06 5.66 6.89
CA LEU A 35 -0.47 5.38 5.59
C LEU A 35 0.59 6.41 5.21
N LEU A 36 0.32 7.70 5.38
CA LEU A 36 1.26 8.76 5.03
C LEU A 36 2.55 8.68 5.87
N LEU A 37 2.42 8.38 7.17
CA LEU A 37 3.59 8.16 8.04
C LEU A 37 4.39 6.94 7.59
N SER A 38 3.73 5.81 7.37
CA SER A 38 4.36 4.57 6.91
C SER A 38 5.07 4.76 5.56
N LEU A 39 4.45 5.47 4.61
CA LEU A 39 5.05 5.76 3.30
C LEU A 39 6.30 6.62 3.39
N ARG A 40 6.31 7.64 4.27
CA ARG A 40 7.50 8.49 4.48
C ARG A 40 8.65 7.68 5.07
N MET A 41 8.37 6.88 6.08
CA MET A 41 9.36 6.02 6.72
C MET A 41 9.89 4.97 5.74
N LEU A 42 8.99 4.27 5.06
CA LEU A 42 9.34 3.24 4.09
C LEU A 42 10.11 3.81 2.90
N SER A 43 9.71 4.98 2.40
CA SER A 43 10.42 5.67 1.33
C SER A 43 11.83 6.06 1.73
N ARG A 44 12.01 6.57 2.96
CA ARG A 44 13.31 7.01 3.46
C ARG A 44 14.26 5.84 3.68
N TYR A 45 13.79 4.77 4.30
CA TYR A 45 14.67 3.71 4.80
C TYR A 45 14.77 2.47 3.91
N HIS A 46 13.79 2.23 3.03
CA HIS A 46 13.73 1.02 2.21
C HIS A 46 13.59 1.34 0.72
N ASN A 47 12.52 2.05 0.35
CA ASN A 47 12.19 2.26 -1.06
C ASN A 47 13.09 3.27 -1.78
N ALA A 48 13.90 4.02 -1.04
CA ALA A 48 14.99 4.82 -1.60
C ALA A 48 15.96 3.95 -2.43
N VAL A 49 16.20 2.71 -2.01
CA VAL A 49 17.16 1.79 -2.64
C VAL A 49 16.46 0.79 -3.56
N PHE A 50 15.43 0.12 -3.06
CA PHE A 50 14.83 -1.03 -3.76
C PHE A 50 13.81 -0.66 -4.83
N LYS A 51 13.15 0.51 -4.68
CA LYS A 51 12.15 1.04 -5.63
C LYS A 51 11.04 0.03 -5.95
N HIS A 52 10.53 -0.67 -4.94
CA HIS A 52 9.36 -1.53 -5.09
C HIS A 52 8.13 -0.70 -5.50
N PRO A 53 7.30 -1.21 -6.43
CA PRO A 53 6.00 -0.63 -6.69
C PRO A 53 5.14 -0.60 -5.43
N ILE A 54 4.27 0.41 -5.34
CA ILE A 54 3.34 0.57 -4.22
C ILE A 54 1.92 0.51 -4.77
N LEU A 55 1.09 -0.32 -4.14
CA LEU A 55 -0.33 -0.47 -4.46
C LEU A 55 -1.16 -0.07 -3.24
N VAL A 56 -2.09 0.86 -3.45
CA VAL A 56 -3.06 1.30 -2.45
C VAL A 56 -4.43 0.76 -2.87
N ALA A 57 -4.87 -0.28 -2.16
CA ALA A 57 -6.20 -0.84 -2.31
C ALA A 57 -7.18 -0.08 -1.42
N HIS A 58 -8.34 0.31 -1.93
CA HIS A 58 -9.29 1.14 -1.19
C HIS A 58 -10.75 0.74 -1.43
N ASP A 59 -11.58 0.83 -0.39
CA ASP A 59 -13.00 0.48 -0.45
C ASP A 59 -13.85 1.64 -1.01
N THR A 60 -13.52 2.87 -0.59
CA THR A 60 -14.25 4.09 -0.97
C THR A 60 -13.53 4.88 -2.07
N PRO A 61 -14.24 5.60 -2.94
CA PRO A 61 -13.60 6.44 -3.96
C PRO A 61 -12.66 7.48 -3.34
N LEU A 62 -11.42 7.53 -3.83
CA LEU A 62 -10.44 8.52 -3.37
C LEU A 62 -10.56 9.81 -4.17
N SER A 63 -10.53 10.95 -3.47
CA SER A 63 -10.47 12.25 -4.13
C SER A 63 -9.11 12.49 -4.80
N SER A 64 -9.07 13.34 -5.83
CA SER A 64 -7.82 13.78 -6.46
C SER A 64 -6.86 14.46 -5.47
N ARG A 65 -7.39 15.08 -4.41
CA ARG A 65 -6.56 15.65 -3.34
C ARG A 65 -5.87 14.55 -2.55
N THR A 66 -6.63 13.52 -2.15
CA THR A 66 -6.12 12.37 -1.38
C THR A 66 -5.03 11.63 -2.14
N THR A 67 -5.25 11.31 -3.42
CA THR A 67 -4.25 10.59 -4.24
C THR A 67 -2.97 11.40 -4.43
N ARG A 68 -3.06 12.74 -4.58
CA ARG A 68 -1.87 13.60 -4.61
C ARG A 68 -1.13 13.61 -3.28
N THR A 69 -1.84 13.70 -2.15
CA THR A 69 -1.22 13.66 -0.82
C THR A 69 -0.45 12.36 -0.61
N ILE A 70 -1.04 11.22 -0.99
CA ILE A 70 -0.41 9.90 -0.90
C ILE A 70 0.81 9.81 -1.83
N ALA A 71 0.70 10.28 -3.07
CA ALA A 71 1.81 10.29 -4.02
C ALA A 71 2.99 11.13 -3.51
N ASN A 72 2.73 12.28 -2.91
CA ASN A 72 3.77 13.17 -2.36
C ASN A 72 4.46 12.59 -1.12
N ALA A 73 3.85 11.63 -0.42
CA ALA A 73 4.46 10.97 0.73
C ALA A 73 5.40 9.83 0.34
N SER A 74 5.48 9.49 -0.95
CA SER A 74 6.25 8.36 -1.47
C SER A 74 7.31 8.79 -2.49
N THR A 75 8.42 8.05 -2.54
CA THR A 75 9.45 8.22 -3.60
C THR A 75 9.11 7.51 -4.91
N VAL A 76 8.05 6.70 -4.92
CA VAL A 76 7.54 5.99 -6.10
C VAL A 76 6.05 6.28 -6.18
N THR A 77 5.56 6.62 -7.38
CA THR A 77 4.14 6.90 -7.61
C THR A 77 3.30 5.66 -7.31
N PRO A 78 2.36 5.74 -6.35
CA PRO A 78 1.48 4.62 -6.03
C PRO A 78 0.45 4.35 -7.13
N THR A 79 0.12 3.08 -7.30
CA THR A 79 -1.02 2.63 -8.10
C THR A 79 -2.22 2.42 -7.18
N TYR A 80 -3.42 2.80 -7.63
CA TYR A 80 -4.64 2.72 -6.83
C TYR A 80 -5.57 1.65 -7.40
N VAL A 81 -6.12 0.82 -6.52
CA VAL A 81 -7.08 -0.24 -6.89
C VAL A 81 -8.31 -0.12 -6.01
N ARG A 82 -9.48 -0.03 -6.63
CA ARG A 82 -10.75 -0.08 -5.92
C ARG A 82 -11.11 -1.54 -5.62
N LEU A 83 -11.38 -1.84 -4.36
CA LEU A 83 -11.87 -3.15 -3.93
C LEU A 83 -13.39 -3.21 -4.12
N PHE A 84 -13.87 -4.37 -4.57
CA PHE A 84 -15.29 -4.70 -4.61
C PHE A 84 -15.57 -5.60 -3.41
N ASN A 85 -16.47 -5.17 -2.52
CA ASN A 85 -16.73 -5.88 -1.26
C ASN A 85 -18.05 -6.66 -1.28
N ASN A 86 -18.59 -6.96 -2.46
CA ASN A 86 -19.84 -7.69 -2.56
C ASN A 86 -19.76 -9.03 -1.82
N LEU A 87 -20.83 -9.36 -1.08
CA LEU A 87 -20.99 -10.71 -0.54
C LEU A 87 -20.95 -11.72 -1.69
N PRO A 88 -20.20 -12.82 -1.53
CA PRO A 88 -20.29 -13.94 -2.46
C PRO A 88 -21.72 -14.44 -2.55
N ALA A 89 -22.18 -14.82 -3.75
CA ALA A 89 -23.57 -15.24 -3.99
C ALA A 89 -24.01 -16.48 -3.18
N TRP A 90 -23.06 -17.26 -2.66
CA TRP A 90 -23.32 -18.42 -1.82
C TRP A 90 -23.57 -18.07 -0.35
N LEU A 91 -23.31 -16.82 0.07
CA LEU A 91 -23.48 -16.37 1.45
C LEU A 91 -24.76 -15.55 1.57
N ASP A 92 -25.67 -15.98 2.45
CA ASP A 92 -26.93 -15.29 2.71
C ASP A 92 -26.66 -14.00 3.54
N PRO A 93 -26.97 -12.79 3.02
CA PRO A 93 -26.80 -11.54 3.75
C PRO A 93 -27.48 -11.53 5.12
N ALA A 94 -28.61 -12.21 5.29
CA ALA A 94 -29.33 -12.26 6.57
C ALA A 94 -28.57 -13.02 7.67
N THR A 95 -27.59 -13.85 7.28
CA THR A 95 -26.74 -14.61 8.22
C THR A 95 -25.47 -13.85 8.60
N VAL A 96 -25.16 -12.76 7.89
CA VAL A 96 -23.97 -11.96 8.12
C VAL A 96 -24.29 -10.92 9.19
N PRO A 97 -23.57 -10.89 10.31
CA PRO A 97 -23.81 -9.89 11.34
C PRO A 97 -23.49 -8.48 10.82
N ASP A 98 -24.29 -7.50 11.19
CA ASP A 98 -24.07 -6.10 10.80
C ASP A 98 -22.74 -5.54 11.33
N ARG A 99 -22.18 -6.16 12.38
CA ARG A 99 -20.94 -5.74 13.05
C ARG A 99 -20.06 -6.92 13.45
N VAL A 100 -18.76 -6.78 13.29
CA VAL A 100 -17.74 -7.70 13.84
C VAL A 100 -16.71 -6.88 14.62
N LEU A 101 -16.46 -7.26 15.88
CA LEU A 101 -15.51 -6.58 16.78
C LEU A 101 -15.75 -5.05 16.90
N GLY A 102 -17.01 -4.61 16.79
CA GLY A 102 -17.39 -3.20 16.86
C GLY A 102 -17.20 -2.40 15.57
N PHE A 103 -16.87 -3.05 14.45
CA PHE A 103 -16.78 -2.43 13.13
C PHE A 103 -17.99 -2.84 12.29
N ASP A 104 -18.62 -1.87 11.63
CA ASP A 104 -19.70 -2.13 10.68
C ASP A 104 -19.16 -2.93 9.48
N ILE A 105 -19.93 -3.93 9.03
CA ILE A 105 -19.61 -4.67 7.80
C ILE A 105 -20.29 -3.96 6.63
N HIS A 106 -19.51 -3.61 5.62
CA HIS A 106 -20.00 -3.03 4.37
C HIS A 106 -19.67 -3.98 3.21
N TYR A 107 -20.70 -4.43 2.50
CA TYR A 107 -20.59 -5.28 1.32
C TYR A 107 -21.51 -4.81 0.20
#